data_AF-A0A8T0K2Z4-F1
#
_entry.id   AF-A0A8T0K2Z4-F1
#
_cell.length_a   1.000
_cell.length_b   1.000
_cell.length_c   1.000
_cell.angle_alpha   90.00
_cell.angle_beta   90.00
_cell.angle_gamma   90.00
#
_symmetry.space_group_name_H-M   'P 1'
#
loop_
_entity.id
_entity.type
_entity.pdbx_description
1 polymer ?
#
loop_
_entity_poly.entity_id
_entity_poly.type
_entity_poly.pdbx_seq_one_letter_code
_entity_poly.pdbx_strand_id
1 'polypeptide(L)'
;MFRNQYDTDVTTWSPAGRLFQVEYAMEAVKQGSAAIGLRSKTHVVLACVNKANSELSSHQKKIFKVDNHIGVAIAGLTADGRVLSRYMRSECINYNYTYESPLPVGRLVVQLADKAQVRSFPMYSSGYSRFNTQSSAPTGCESNPHNVVPEHTEVCTQRSWKRPYGVGLLVAGLDESGAHLYYNCPSGNYFEYQAFAIGSRSQAAKTYLERRFDNFMGSSREDLIKDALIATRESLQGEKLRSSVCTIAVVGVGEPFHILDQETVQQLIDTFEIVKEDEPPAEEAQPATEQDAPTDQASGADQGAAGDQGGSPMEI
;
A
#
# COMPACT_ATOMS: atom_id res chain seq x y z
N MET A 1 -4.13 30.53 -15.46
CA MET A 1 -4.17 29.23 -14.74
C MET A 1 -5.10 28.31 -15.52
N PHE A 2 -4.59 27.22 -16.12
CA PHE A 2 -5.43 26.30 -16.87
C PHE A 2 -6.28 25.49 -15.88
N ARG A 3 -7.56 25.84 -15.77
CA ARG A 3 -8.52 25.07 -14.97
C ARG A 3 -8.93 23.85 -15.77
N ASN A 4 -8.67 22.67 -15.25
CA ASN A 4 -9.06 21.42 -15.90
C ASN A 4 -10.57 21.21 -15.77
N GLN A 5 -11.28 21.05 -16.88
CA GLN A 5 -12.75 20.97 -16.91
C GLN A 5 -13.26 19.60 -16.39
N TYR A 6 -12.41 18.58 -16.40
CA TYR A 6 -12.78 17.18 -16.12
C TYR A 6 -12.53 16.73 -14.68
N ASP A 7 -12.22 17.67 -13.78
CA ASP A 7 -11.80 17.36 -12.42
C ASP A 7 -12.89 17.60 -11.35
N THR A 8 -14.06 18.13 -11.71
CA THR A 8 -15.10 18.42 -10.71
C THR A 8 -15.76 17.16 -10.14
N ASP A 9 -15.95 16.14 -10.98
CA ASP A 9 -16.77 14.99 -10.67
C ASP A 9 -15.98 13.69 -10.75
N VAL A 10 -16.29 12.76 -9.86
CA VAL A 10 -15.65 11.43 -9.82
C VAL A 10 -16.06 10.54 -11.00
N THR A 11 -17.18 10.86 -11.65
CA THR A 11 -17.75 10.09 -12.76
C THR A 11 -17.29 10.55 -14.14
N THR A 12 -16.55 11.66 -14.21
CA THR A 12 -16.13 12.28 -15.47
C THR A 12 -14.76 11.77 -15.87
N TRP A 13 -14.69 11.15 -17.05
CA TRP A 13 -13.44 10.72 -17.66
C TRP A 13 -12.76 11.87 -18.38
N SER A 14 -11.45 11.99 -18.21
CA SER A 14 -10.63 12.86 -19.04
C SER A 14 -10.49 12.28 -20.47
N PRO A 15 -10.17 13.12 -21.48
CA PRO A 15 -9.91 12.64 -22.84
C PRO A 15 -8.80 11.57 -22.95
N ALA A 16 -7.92 11.50 -21.95
CA ALA A 16 -6.87 10.48 -21.83
C ALA A 16 -7.33 9.18 -21.14
N GLY A 17 -8.62 9.05 -20.80
CA GLY A 17 -9.15 7.87 -20.09
C GLY A 17 -8.75 7.79 -18.61
N ARG A 18 -8.50 8.93 -17.96
CA ARG A 18 -8.12 9.01 -16.54
C ARG A 18 -9.24 9.63 -15.70
N LEU A 19 -9.37 9.18 -14.44
CA LEU A 19 -10.26 9.77 -13.43
C LEU A 19 -9.44 10.59 -12.42
N PHE A 20 -9.45 11.92 -12.57
CA PHE A 20 -8.62 12.81 -11.76
C PHE A 20 -8.95 12.77 -10.27
N GLN A 21 -10.23 12.66 -9.89
CA GLN A 21 -10.63 12.56 -8.48
C GLN A 21 -10.04 11.34 -7.75
N VAL A 22 -9.92 10.21 -8.45
CA VAL A 22 -9.30 9.00 -7.88
C VAL A 22 -7.79 9.17 -7.76
N GLU A 23 -7.15 9.78 -8.76
CA GLU A 23 -5.71 10.07 -8.72
C GLU A 23 -5.36 11.05 -7.61
N TYR A 24 -6.19 12.06 -7.38
CA TYR A 24 -5.98 13.02 -6.29
C TYR A 24 -6.14 12.37 -4.93
N ALA A 25 -7.07 11.41 -4.80
CA ALA A 25 -7.17 10.59 -3.61
C ALA A 25 -5.92 9.74 -3.40
N MET A 26 -5.33 9.16 -4.46
CA MET A 26 -4.06 8.44 -4.37
C MET A 26 -2.90 9.35 -3.96
N GLU A 27 -2.83 10.57 -4.49
CA GLU A 27 -1.83 11.57 -4.06
C GLU A 27 -2.05 12.00 -2.60
N ALA A 28 -3.29 12.11 -2.13
CA ALA A 28 -3.59 12.39 -0.73
C ALA A 28 -3.07 11.31 0.23
N VAL A 29 -3.06 10.04 -0.20
CA VAL A 29 -2.45 8.95 0.58
C VAL A 29 -0.95 9.19 0.76
N LYS A 30 -0.25 9.62 -0.29
CA LYS A 30 1.19 9.93 -0.23
C LYS A 30 1.52 11.10 0.70
N GLN A 31 0.56 11.98 0.99
CA GLN A 31 0.75 13.06 1.96
C GLN A 31 0.56 12.60 3.42
N GLY A 32 -0.14 11.49 3.65
CA GLY A 32 -0.25 10.89 4.98
C GLY A 32 1.10 10.38 5.47
N SER A 33 1.40 10.41 6.77
CA SER A 33 2.70 9.92 7.24
C SER A 33 2.86 8.40 7.06
N ALA A 34 4.11 7.96 6.92
CA ALA A 34 4.46 6.59 6.53
C ALA A 34 3.82 5.50 7.41
N ALA A 35 3.37 4.44 6.76
CA ALA A 35 2.96 3.18 7.37
C ALA A 35 3.57 2.03 6.58
N ILE A 36 4.13 1.06 7.28
CA ILE A 36 4.89 -0.06 6.74
C ILE A 36 4.26 -1.34 7.26
N GLY A 37 4.13 -2.34 6.40
CA GLY A 37 3.69 -3.67 6.73
C GLY A 37 4.69 -4.70 6.24
N LEU A 38 4.93 -5.72 7.06
CA LEU A 38 5.81 -6.84 6.78
C LEU A 38 5.10 -8.13 7.17
N ARG A 39 5.17 -9.16 6.31
CA ARG A 39 4.69 -10.50 6.64
C ARG A 39 5.82 -11.52 6.59
N SER A 40 5.81 -12.41 7.57
CA SER A 40 6.47 -13.71 7.57
C SER A 40 5.41 -14.79 7.31
N LYS A 41 5.81 -16.05 7.33
CA LYS A 41 4.86 -17.19 7.30
C LYS A 41 3.95 -17.23 8.53
N THR A 42 4.46 -16.77 9.68
CA THR A 42 3.82 -16.95 10.99
C THR A 42 3.29 -15.67 11.60
N HIS A 43 3.86 -14.51 11.25
CA HIS A 43 3.54 -13.22 11.86
C HIS A 43 3.44 -12.11 10.81
N VAL A 44 2.63 -11.10 11.09
CA VAL A 44 2.57 -9.84 10.35
C VAL A 44 2.83 -8.71 11.34
N VAL A 45 3.67 -7.76 10.95
CA VAL A 45 3.97 -6.55 11.73
C VAL A 45 3.58 -5.33 10.92
N LEU A 46 2.90 -4.40 11.60
CA LEU A 46 2.60 -3.08 11.10
C LEU A 46 3.40 -2.06 11.92
N ALA A 47 4.18 -1.22 11.24
CA ALA A 47 4.88 -0.10 11.85
C ALA A 47 4.40 1.21 11.23
N CYS A 48 4.13 2.22 12.05
CA CYS A 48 3.64 3.52 11.62
C CYS A 48 4.48 4.64 12.20
N VAL A 49 4.75 5.65 11.38
CA VAL A 49 5.28 6.94 11.84
C VAL A 49 4.12 7.82 12.26
N ASN A 50 4.07 8.15 13.53
CA ASN A 50 3.17 9.15 14.08
C ASN A 50 3.81 10.53 13.97
N LYS A 51 2.98 11.53 13.65
CA LYS A 51 3.38 12.93 13.65
C LYS A 51 2.58 13.66 14.71
N ALA A 52 3.26 14.32 15.64
CA ALA A 52 2.62 15.29 16.53
C ALA A 52 2.45 16.61 15.80
N ASN A 53 1.32 17.29 16.05
CA ASN A 53 1.11 18.65 15.54
C ASN A 53 1.87 19.68 16.38
N SER A 54 1.98 19.42 17.69
CA SER A 54 2.68 20.22 18.68
C SER A 54 3.10 19.32 19.85
N GLU A 55 4.04 19.78 20.68
CA GLU A 55 4.50 19.05 21.88
C GLU A 55 3.37 18.79 22.89
N LEU A 56 2.36 19.66 22.91
CA LEU A 56 1.17 19.54 23.76
C LEU A 56 0.13 18.57 23.19
N SER A 57 0.26 18.16 21.92
CA SER A 57 -0.70 17.29 21.26
C SER A 57 -0.34 15.83 21.46
N SER A 58 -1.32 15.02 21.83
CA SER A 58 -1.21 13.57 21.73
C SER A 58 -1.03 13.15 20.26
N HIS A 59 -0.28 12.07 20.04
CA HIS A 59 -0.11 11.48 18.72
C HIS A 59 -1.43 10.91 18.18
N GLN A 60 -1.68 11.11 16.89
CA GLN A 60 -2.86 10.53 16.24
C GLN A 60 -2.65 9.03 16.01
N LYS A 61 -3.58 8.21 16.51
CA LYS A 61 -3.56 6.76 16.28
C LYS A 61 -3.81 6.45 14.80
N LYS A 62 -2.90 5.67 14.21
CA LYS A 62 -2.99 5.20 12.82
C LYS A 62 -3.28 3.72 12.70
N ILE A 63 -2.93 2.96 13.72
CA ILE A 63 -3.18 1.53 13.79
C ILE A 63 -4.47 1.32 14.58
N PHE A 64 -5.39 0.57 14.00
CA PHE A 64 -6.66 0.21 14.60
C PHE A 64 -6.79 -1.31 14.64
N LYS A 65 -7.06 -1.84 15.83
CA LYS A 65 -7.53 -3.22 15.99
C LYS A 65 -8.92 -3.35 15.35
N VAL A 66 -9.08 -4.27 14.40
CA VAL A 66 -10.39 -4.58 13.79
C VAL A 66 -10.99 -5.77 14.52
N ASP A 67 -10.23 -6.85 14.61
CA ASP A 67 -10.60 -8.08 15.31
C ASP A 67 -9.39 -8.65 16.07
N ASN A 68 -9.52 -9.82 16.68
CA ASN A 68 -8.42 -10.50 17.35
C ASN A 68 -7.35 -11.00 16.39
N HIS A 69 -7.68 -11.33 15.15
CA HIS A 69 -6.74 -11.79 14.11
C HIS A 69 -6.48 -10.75 13.02
N ILE A 70 -7.12 -9.57 13.08
CA ILE A 70 -7.02 -8.53 12.04
C ILE A 70 -6.74 -7.16 12.63
N GLY A 71 -5.76 -6.47 12.06
CA GLY A 71 -5.46 -5.07 12.32
C GLY A 71 -5.21 -4.27 11.06
N VAL A 72 -5.43 -2.96 11.16
CA VAL A 72 -5.33 -2.06 10.02
C VAL A 72 -4.47 -0.86 10.37
N ALA A 73 -3.54 -0.53 9.48
CA ALA A 73 -2.80 0.74 9.49
C ALA A 73 -3.32 1.65 8.37
N ILE A 74 -3.50 2.93 8.67
CA ILE A 74 -4.04 3.91 7.73
C ILE A 74 -2.97 4.93 7.31
N ALA A 75 -3.00 5.34 6.03
CA ALA A 75 -2.30 6.53 5.55
C ALA A 75 -3.21 7.40 4.68
N GLY A 76 -3.14 8.72 4.85
CA GLY A 76 -4.02 9.69 4.20
C GLY A 76 -5.03 10.27 5.19
N LEU A 77 -6.27 10.45 4.75
CA LEU A 77 -7.30 11.13 5.53
C LEU A 77 -7.82 10.25 6.69
N THR A 78 -7.48 10.64 7.93
CA THR A 78 -7.80 9.83 9.12
C THR A 78 -9.30 9.69 9.40
N ALA A 79 -10.12 10.64 8.94
CA ALA A 79 -11.58 10.56 9.05
C ALA A 79 -12.14 9.39 8.22
N ASP A 80 -11.68 9.24 6.97
CA ASP A 80 -12.07 8.15 6.09
C ASP A 80 -11.57 6.81 6.63
N GLY A 81 -10.32 6.76 7.11
CA GLY A 81 -9.75 5.56 7.73
C GLY A 81 -10.56 5.05 8.92
N ARG A 82 -11.11 5.95 9.76
CA ARG A 82 -11.99 5.57 10.88
C ARG A 82 -13.32 4.99 10.42
N VAL A 83 -13.91 5.56 9.37
CA VAL A 83 -15.17 5.04 8.79
C VAL A 83 -14.96 3.63 8.24
N LEU A 84 -13.87 3.41 7.50
CA LEU A 84 -13.53 2.09 6.97
C LEU A 84 -13.19 1.09 8.09
N SER A 85 -12.45 1.51 9.12
CA SER A 85 -12.15 0.66 10.28
C SER A 85 -13.42 0.23 11.02
N ARG A 86 -14.39 1.15 11.20
CA ARG A 86 -15.68 0.83 11.83
C ARG A 86 -16.51 -0.12 10.97
N TYR A 87 -16.49 0.06 9.65
CA TYR A 87 -17.13 -0.86 8.72
C TYR A 87 -16.53 -2.26 8.84
N MET A 88 -15.20 -2.40 8.76
CA MET A 88 -14.53 -3.70 8.87
C MET A 88 -14.84 -4.40 10.20
N ARG A 89 -14.87 -3.66 11.31
CA ARG A 89 -15.29 -4.21 12.62
C ARG A 89 -16.71 -4.79 12.59
N SER A 90 -17.62 -4.10 11.92
CA SER A 90 -19.01 -4.54 11.81
C SER A 90 -19.10 -5.82 10.97
N GLU A 91 -18.36 -5.90 9.85
CA GLU A 91 -18.30 -7.10 9.01
C GLU A 91 -17.70 -8.30 9.77
N CYS A 92 -16.61 -8.11 10.51
CA CYS A 92 -16.02 -9.16 11.34
C CYS A 92 -17.01 -9.67 12.41
N ILE A 93 -17.67 -8.76 13.12
CA ILE A 93 -18.67 -9.11 14.15
C ILE A 93 -19.85 -9.85 13.52
N ASN A 94 -20.38 -9.36 12.40
CA ASN A 94 -21.52 -9.99 11.71
C ASN A 94 -21.17 -11.39 11.21
N TYR A 95 -19.97 -11.56 10.67
CA TYR A 95 -19.50 -12.86 10.19
C TYR A 95 -19.34 -13.85 11.34
N ASN A 96 -18.68 -13.43 12.43
CA ASN A 96 -18.52 -14.26 13.62
C ASN A 96 -19.88 -14.58 14.27
N TYR A 97 -20.82 -13.64 14.26
CA TYR A 97 -22.18 -13.88 14.76
C TYR A 97 -22.96 -14.90 13.92
N THR A 98 -22.79 -14.88 12.60
CA THR A 98 -23.55 -15.73 11.67
C THR A 98 -22.95 -17.13 11.53
N TYR A 99 -21.62 -17.21 11.48
CA TYR A 99 -20.89 -18.44 11.14
C TYR A 99 -20.05 -18.99 12.30
N GLU A 100 -20.03 -18.32 13.46
CA GLU A 100 -19.25 -18.70 14.65
C GLU A 100 -17.75 -18.94 14.36
N SER A 101 -17.23 -18.25 13.34
CA SER A 101 -15.86 -18.39 12.85
C SER A 101 -15.26 -17.00 12.61
N PRO A 102 -13.93 -16.81 12.80
CA PRO A 102 -13.26 -15.59 12.39
C PRO A 102 -13.41 -15.38 10.87
N LEU A 103 -13.56 -14.11 10.46
CA LEU A 103 -13.70 -13.74 9.06
C LEU A 103 -12.34 -13.84 8.34
N PRO A 104 -12.23 -14.58 7.22
CA PRO A 104 -11.01 -14.60 6.42
C PRO A 104 -10.65 -13.20 5.92
N VAL A 105 -9.39 -12.80 6.11
CA VAL A 105 -8.83 -11.51 5.69
C VAL A 105 -9.06 -11.26 4.20
N GLY A 106 -8.84 -12.28 3.36
CA GLY A 106 -9.07 -12.16 1.91
C GLY A 106 -10.50 -11.72 1.59
N ARG A 107 -11.51 -12.32 2.24
CA ARG A 107 -12.93 -11.96 2.06
C ARG A 107 -13.24 -10.56 2.56
N LEU A 108 -12.68 -10.17 3.71
CA LEU A 108 -12.86 -8.83 4.27
C LEU A 108 -12.31 -7.74 3.33
N VAL A 109 -11.16 -8.01 2.71
CA VAL A 109 -10.51 -7.06 1.79
C VAL A 109 -11.30 -6.90 0.49
N VAL A 110 -11.92 -7.97 -0.03
CA VAL A 110 -12.85 -7.86 -1.18
C VAL A 110 -14.05 -6.99 -0.82
N GLN A 111 -14.70 -7.22 0.32
CA GLN A 111 -15.84 -6.40 0.76
C GLN A 111 -15.46 -4.93 0.99
N LEU A 112 -14.23 -4.69 1.45
CA LEU A 112 -13.67 -3.35 1.62
C LEU A 112 -13.42 -2.67 0.26
N ALA A 113 -12.87 -3.41 -0.70
CA ALA A 113 -12.65 -2.97 -2.07
C ALA A 113 -13.97 -2.60 -2.76
N ASP A 114 -14.99 -3.45 -2.66
CA ASP A 114 -16.32 -3.18 -3.19
C ASP A 114 -16.91 -1.90 -2.59
N LYS A 115 -16.75 -1.71 -1.27
CA LYS A 115 -17.21 -0.48 -0.60
C LYS A 115 -16.47 0.77 -1.10
N ALA A 116 -15.17 0.66 -1.38
CA ALA A 116 -14.39 1.76 -1.94
C ALA A 116 -14.79 2.03 -3.39
N GLN A 117 -14.97 0.99 -4.21
CA GLN A 117 -15.35 1.08 -5.61
C GLN A 117 -16.73 1.73 -5.78
N VAL A 118 -17.73 1.36 -4.96
CA VAL A 118 -19.08 1.97 -5.00
C VAL A 118 -19.05 3.49 -4.79
N ARG A 119 -17.98 4.02 -4.20
CA ARG A 119 -17.76 5.46 -3.99
C ARG A 119 -16.88 6.09 -5.07
N SER A 120 -16.07 5.31 -5.77
CA SER A 120 -15.04 5.79 -6.72
C SER A 120 -15.40 5.57 -8.19
N PHE A 121 -16.18 4.54 -8.54
CA PHE A 121 -16.49 4.19 -9.93
C PHE A 121 -18.00 3.98 -10.15
N PRO A 122 -18.51 4.29 -11.35
CA PRO A 122 -19.76 3.74 -11.82
C PRO A 122 -19.60 2.21 -11.92
N MET A 123 -20.43 1.45 -11.22
CA MET A 123 -20.56 0.01 -11.48
C MET A 123 -21.16 -0.14 -12.89
N TYR A 124 -20.33 -0.34 -13.90
CA TYR A 124 -20.81 -1.00 -15.12
C TYR A 124 -20.93 -2.47 -14.77
N SER A 125 -22.16 -2.99 -14.64
CA SER A 125 -22.37 -4.42 -14.50
C SER A 125 -21.83 -5.09 -15.78
N SER A 126 -20.66 -5.71 -15.69
CA SER A 126 -20.22 -6.69 -16.68
C SER A 126 -21.16 -7.89 -16.54
N GLY A 127 -22.20 -7.91 -17.36
CA GLY A 127 -23.04 -9.09 -17.56
C GLY A 127 -22.19 -10.18 -18.20
N TYR A 128 -21.56 -11.01 -17.37
CA TYR A 128 -20.97 -12.26 -17.83
C TYR A 128 -22.12 -13.26 -18.07
N SER A 129 -22.77 -13.10 -19.23
CA SER A 129 -23.82 -13.99 -19.73
C SER A 129 -23.20 -15.37 -20.02
N ARG A 130 -23.50 -16.35 -19.18
CA ARG A 130 -23.33 -17.76 -19.54
C ARG A 130 -24.40 -18.12 -20.57
N PHE A 131 -23.96 -18.30 -21.82
CA PHE A 131 -24.64 -19.15 -22.79
C PHE A 131 -24.83 -20.56 -22.19
N ASN A 132 -26.08 -21.01 -21.98
CA ASN A 132 -26.55 -22.25 -22.62
C ASN A 132 -28.08 -22.47 -22.50
N THR A 133 -28.68 -22.61 -23.69
CA THR A 133 -29.83 -23.45 -24.11
C THR A 133 -31.19 -23.48 -23.39
N GLN A 134 -32.18 -23.15 -24.24
CA GLN A 134 -33.50 -23.79 -24.47
C GLN A 134 -34.78 -23.12 -23.93
N SER A 135 -35.56 -22.66 -24.92
CA SER A 135 -36.99 -22.92 -25.11
C SER A 135 -38.02 -21.87 -24.66
N SER A 136 -38.57 -21.20 -25.68
CA SER A 136 -40.00 -20.90 -25.91
C SER A 136 -40.80 -19.98 -24.97
N ALA A 137 -41.02 -18.77 -25.50
CA ALA A 137 -42.27 -17.99 -25.58
C ALA A 137 -42.89 -17.31 -24.31
N PRO A 138 -43.55 -16.14 -24.48
CA PRO A 138 -43.98 -15.27 -23.38
C PRO A 138 -45.46 -15.49 -23.00
N THR A 139 -45.82 -15.28 -21.73
CA THR A 139 -47.21 -15.07 -21.32
C THR A 139 -47.24 -14.29 -20.01
N GLY A 140 -48.09 -13.26 -19.94
CA GLY A 140 -48.26 -12.42 -18.77
C GLY A 140 -48.99 -13.11 -17.61
N CYS A 141 -48.78 -12.60 -16.41
CA CYS A 141 -49.62 -12.72 -15.21
C CYS A 141 -49.10 -11.67 -14.21
N GLU A 142 -49.91 -10.66 -13.88
CA GLU A 142 -50.90 -10.66 -12.80
C GLU A 142 -50.31 -10.52 -11.39
N SER A 143 -50.97 -9.63 -10.67
CA SER A 143 -50.72 -9.09 -9.35
C SER A 143 -50.70 -10.12 -8.22
N ASN A 144 -49.67 -10.07 -7.37
CA ASN A 144 -49.81 -10.43 -5.95
C ASN A 144 -48.79 -9.67 -5.07
N PRO A 145 -49.19 -8.97 -3.99
CA PRO A 145 -48.30 -8.14 -3.18
C PRO A 145 -47.86 -8.85 -1.90
N HIS A 146 -47.11 -9.95 -1.98
CA HIS A 146 -46.53 -10.58 -0.79
C HIS A 146 -45.24 -11.35 -1.12
N ASN A 147 -44.16 -10.59 -1.32
CA ASN A 147 -42.78 -10.98 -0.99
C ASN A 147 -41.85 -9.81 -1.35
N VAL A 148 -41.66 -8.88 -0.41
CA VAL A 148 -40.59 -7.88 -0.52
C VAL A 148 -39.33 -8.51 0.06
N VAL A 149 -38.73 -9.43 -0.68
CA VAL A 149 -37.30 -9.69 -0.55
C VAL A 149 -36.61 -8.50 -1.21
N PRO A 150 -35.73 -7.76 -0.52
CA PRO A 150 -35.03 -6.66 -1.16
C PRO A 150 -34.11 -7.24 -2.23
N GLU A 151 -34.55 -7.02 -3.46
CA GLU A 151 -33.85 -7.04 -4.73
C GLU A 151 -32.34 -6.80 -4.57
N HIS A 152 -31.57 -7.88 -4.52
CA HIS A 152 -30.18 -7.81 -4.92
C HIS A 152 -30.18 -7.58 -6.43
N THR A 153 -29.37 -6.61 -6.89
CA THR A 153 -29.04 -6.28 -8.30
C THR A 153 -29.86 -5.21 -9.03
N GLU A 154 -29.98 -4.03 -8.42
CA GLU A 154 -29.99 -2.76 -9.18
C GLU A 154 -29.00 -1.77 -8.56
N VAL A 155 -27.73 -1.88 -8.94
CA VAL A 155 -26.76 -0.77 -8.77
C VAL A 155 -26.37 -0.28 -10.16
N CYS A 156 -27.37 0.04 -10.96
CA CYS A 156 -27.20 0.74 -12.23
C CYS A 156 -27.70 2.17 -12.04
N THR A 157 -26.82 3.05 -11.55
CA THR A 157 -26.75 4.49 -11.87
C THR A 157 -25.70 5.16 -10.99
N GLN A 158 -24.92 6.03 -11.61
CA GLN A 158 -23.82 6.81 -11.05
C GLN A 158 -24.15 7.40 -9.65
N ARG A 159 -23.35 7.10 -8.63
CA ARG A 159 -23.38 7.85 -7.36
C ARG A 159 -22.44 9.04 -7.44
N SER A 160 -22.87 10.09 -8.14
CA SER A 160 -22.10 11.34 -8.32
C SER A 160 -21.83 12.11 -7.01
N TRP A 161 -22.62 11.88 -5.95
CA TRP A 161 -22.59 12.76 -4.76
C TRP A 161 -21.45 12.51 -3.75
N LYS A 162 -20.65 11.45 -3.87
CA LYS A 162 -19.64 11.10 -2.85
C LYS A 162 -18.23 11.07 -3.44
N ARG A 163 -17.34 11.92 -2.92
CA ARG A 163 -15.88 11.87 -3.20
C ARG A 163 -15.30 10.48 -2.88
N PRO A 164 -14.26 9.98 -3.58
CA PRO A 164 -13.58 8.74 -3.20
C PRO A 164 -12.98 8.80 -1.79
N TYR A 165 -12.67 7.64 -1.21
CA TYR A 165 -11.97 7.59 0.08
C TYR A 165 -10.52 8.05 -0.11
N GLY A 166 -10.09 9.07 0.62
CA GLY A 166 -8.74 9.62 0.53
C GLY A 166 -7.75 8.90 1.45
N VAL A 167 -7.86 7.58 1.59
CA VAL A 167 -7.09 6.78 2.54
C VAL A 167 -6.62 5.48 1.89
N GLY A 168 -5.36 5.14 2.10
CA GLY A 168 -4.79 3.83 1.81
C GLY A 168 -4.75 3.02 3.10
N LEU A 169 -5.12 1.75 3.02
CA LEU A 169 -5.16 0.85 4.16
C LEU A 169 -4.15 -0.28 3.97
N LEU A 170 -3.34 -0.54 4.98
CA LEU A 170 -2.61 -1.79 5.13
C LEU A 170 -3.40 -2.67 6.10
N VAL A 171 -3.94 -3.77 5.61
CA VAL A 171 -4.68 -4.75 6.39
C VAL A 171 -3.75 -5.93 6.67
N ALA A 172 -3.38 -6.09 7.94
CA ALA A 172 -2.65 -7.23 8.43
C ALA A 172 -3.63 -8.20 9.08
N GLY A 173 -3.51 -9.48 8.76
CA GLY A 173 -4.24 -10.48 9.52
C GLY A 173 -3.69 -11.88 9.37
N LEU A 174 -4.20 -12.77 10.21
CA LEU A 174 -3.85 -14.17 10.26
C LEU A 174 -5.11 -15.01 10.00
N ASP A 175 -5.08 -15.79 8.93
CA ASP A 175 -6.12 -16.75 8.59
C ASP A 175 -5.57 -18.18 8.70
N GLU A 176 -6.41 -19.18 8.43
CA GLU A 176 -6.01 -20.58 8.34
C GLU A 176 -4.93 -20.83 7.28
N SER A 177 -4.91 -20.04 6.20
CA SER A 177 -3.87 -20.06 5.16
C SER A 177 -2.55 -19.43 5.59
N GLY A 178 -2.53 -18.71 6.71
CA GLY A 178 -1.34 -18.07 7.27
C GLY A 178 -1.45 -16.56 7.39
N ALA A 179 -0.29 -15.92 7.46
CA ALA A 179 -0.14 -14.49 7.64
C ALA A 179 -0.30 -13.73 6.31
N HIS A 180 -1.25 -12.80 6.27
CA HIS A 180 -1.59 -12.01 5.10
C HIS A 180 -1.40 -10.51 5.34
N LEU A 181 -0.89 -9.83 4.33
CA LEU A 181 -0.76 -8.38 4.29
C LEU A 181 -1.36 -7.87 2.99
N TYR A 182 -2.47 -7.13 3.09
CA TYR A 182 -3.13 -6.53 1.95
C TYR A 182 -2.97 -5.01 1.96
N TYR A 183 -2.72 -4.44 0.79
CA TYR A 183 -2.87 -3.02 0.55
C TYR A 183 -4.17 -2.77 -0.19
N ASN A 184 -5.01 -1.89 0.36
CA ASN A 184 -6.21 -1.39 -0.30
C ASN A 184 -5.98 0.06 -0.75
N CYS A 185 -6.12 0.28 -2.05
CA CYS A 185 -5.99 1.58 -2.69
C CYS A 185 -7.33 2.33 -2.71
N PRO A 186 -7.35 3.66 -2.58
CA PRO A 186 -8.52 4.51 -2.83
C PRO A 186 -9.36 4.20 -4.08
N SER A 187 -8.73 3.64 -5.11
CA SER A 187 -9.39 3.24 -6.36
C SER A 187 -10.33 2.04 -6.21
N GLY A 188 -10.26 1.31 -5.09
CA GLY A 188 -10.92 0.01 -4.91
C GLY A 188 -10.05 -1.18 -5.31
N ASN A 189 -8.85 -0.95 -5.87
CA ASN A 189 -7.91 -2.04 -6.11
C ASN A 189 -7.26 -2.50 -4.81
N TYR A 190 -7.08 -3.81 -4.67
CA TYR A 190 -6.36 -4.40 -3.55
C TYR A 190 -5.33 -5.39 -4.04
N PHE A 191 -4.23 -5.50 -3.31
CA PHE A 191 -3.12 -6.39 -3.63
C PHE A 191 -2.57 -7.01 -2.36
N GLU A 192 -2.19 -8.28 -2.44
CA GLU A 192 -1.45 -8.96 -1.39
C GLU A 192 0.04 -8.70 -1.56
N TYR A 193 0.72 -8.30 -0.48
CA TYR A 193 2.15 -8.01 -0.48
C TYR A 193 2.86 -8.83 0.57
N GLN A 194 4.16 -9.06 0.36
CA GLN A 194 5.03 -9.60 1.42
C GLN A 194 5.52 -8.49 2.35
N ALA A 195 5.88 -7.36 1.75
CA ALA A 195 6.31 -6.17 2.43
C ALA A 195 5.77 -5.00 1.62
N PHE A 196 5.19 -3.99 2.28
CA PHE A 196 4.75 -2.79 1.59
C PHE A 196 4.79 -1.58 2.50
N ALA A 197 5.04 -0.42 1.91
CA ALA A 197 5.00 0.85 2.61
C ALA A 197 4.08 1.84 1.87
N ILE A 198 3.30 2.59 2.63
CA ILE A 198 2.38 3.62 2.14
C ILE A 198 2.66 4.93 2.88
N GLY A 199 2.17 6.04 2.32
CA GLY A 199 2.37 7.37 2.89
C GLY A 199 3.63 8.08 2.41
N SER A 200 3.96 9.17 3.08
CA SER A 200 5.01 10.09 2.71
C SER A 200 6.36 9.44 2.88
N ARG A 201 7.20 9.59 1.85
CA ARG A 201 8.55 9.03 1.78
C ARG A 201 8.61 7.50 1.97
N SER A 202 7.50 6.83 1.68
CA SER A 202 7.44 5.36 1.64
C SER A 202 8.38 4.74 0.60
N GLN A 203 8.85 5.49 -0.39
CA GLN A 203 9.79 4.98 -1.39
C GLN A 203 11.14 4.54 -0.78
N ALA A 204 11.69 5.30 0.17
CA ALA A 204 12.93 4.93 0.85
C ALA A 204 12.77 3.61 1.64
N ALA A 205 11.64 3.48 2.35
CA ALA A 205 11.28 2.25 3.02
C ALA A 205 11.13 1.08 2.04
N LYS A 206 10.47 1.26 0.89
CA LYS A 206 10.34 0.22 -0.15
C LYS A 206 11.69 -0.25 -0.66
N THR A 207 12.60 0.68 -0.95
CA THR A 207 13.96 0.32 -1.43
C THR A 207 14.72 -0.51 -0.40
N TYR A 208 14.57 -0.25 0.89
CA TYR A 208 15.13 -1.12 1.94
C TYR A 208 14.46 -2.49 1.95
N LEU A 209 13.12 -2.53 1.87
CA LEU A 209 12.34 -3.77 1.88
C LEU A 209 12.63 -4.67 0.68
N GLU A 210 12.82 -4.08 -0.51
CA GLU A 210 13.17 -4.79 -1.74
C GLU A 210 14.53 -5.51 -1.62
N ARG A 211 15.52 -4.88 -0.98
CA ARG A 211 16.84 -5.48 -0.77
C ARG A 211 16.82 -6.71 0.15
N ARG A 212 15.85 -6.79 1.08
CA ARG A 212 15.75 -7.87 2.08
C ARG A 212 14.57 -8.82 1.83
N PHE A 213 13.97 -8.75 0.64
CA PHE A 213 12.73 -9.43 0.28
C PHE A 213 12.75 -10.95 0.56
N ASP A 214 13.83 -11.64 0.18
CA ASP A 214 13.91 -13.11 0.27
C ASP A 214 13.91 -13.63 1.72
N ASN A 215 14.33 -12.80 2.68
CA ASN A 215 14.52 -13.22 4.07
C ASN A 215 13.21 -13.21 4.89
N PHE A 216 12.22 -12.37 4.53
CA PHE A 216 11.07 -12.13 5.41
C PHE A 216 10.21 -13.38 5.68
N MET A 217 10.09 -14.30 4.73
CA MET A 217 9.27 -15.51 4.91
C MET A 217 9.84 -16.49 5.94
N GLY A 218 11.15 -16.45 6.20
CA GLY A 218 11.82 -17.27 7.20
C GLY A 218 12.06 -16.55 8.53
N SER A 219 11.85 -15.24 8.58
CA SER A 219 12.17 -14.42 9.75
C SER A 219 11.30 -14.75 10.96
N SER A 220 11.93 -14.71 12.13
CA SER A 220 11.27 -14.75 13.44
C SER A 220 10.47 -13.48 13.69
N ARG A 221 9.61 -13.49 14.71
CA ARG A 221 8.86 -12.31 15.17
C ARG A 221 9.79 -11.12 15.42
N GLU A 222 10.87 -11.35 16.16
CA GLU A 222 11.79 -10.28 16.58
C GLU A 222 12.50 -9.68 15.38
N ASP A 223 13.07 -10.51 14.50
CA ASP A 223 13.79 -10.07 13.30
C ASP A 223 12.91 -9.23 12.37
N LEU A 224 11.65 -9.63 12.22
CA LEU A 224 10.69 -8.92 11.41
C LEU A 224 10.29 -7.56 12.02
N ILE A 225 10.29 -7.44 13.35
CA ILE A 225 10.14 -6.15 14.04
C ILE A 225 11.39 -5.26 13.81
N LYS A 226 12.60 -5.83 13.81
CA LYS A 226 13.84 -5.07 13.50
C LYS A 226 13.77 -4.50 12.09
N ASP A 227 13.35 -5.31 11.13
CA ASP A 227 13.17 -4.89 9.74
C ASP A 227 12.13 -3.78 9.61
N ALA A 228 11.03 -3.87 10.34
CA ALA A 228 9.99 -2.84 10.37
C ALA A 228 10.54 -1.50 10.89
N LEU A 229 11.35 -1.55 11.96
CA LEU A 229 11.96 -0.39 12.59
C LEU A 229 13.01 0.26 11.68
N ILE A 230 13.85 -0.54 11.02
CA ILE A 230 14.85 -0.02 10.07
C ILE A 230 14.16 0.65 8.88
N ALA A 231 13.15 0.00 8.29
CA ALA A 231 12.36 0.59 7.21
C ALA A 231 11.67 1.89 7.65
N THR A 232 11.18 1.93 8.89
CA THR A 232 10.56 3.13 9.47
C THR A 232 11.58 4.26 9.61
N ARG A 233 12.79 3.96 10.04
CA ARG A 233 13.89 4.93 10.16
C ARG A 233 14.30 5.52 8.81
N GLU A 234 14.40 4.70 7.75
CA GLU A 234 14.68 5.19 6.40
C GLU A 234 13.59 6.16 5.88
N SER A 235 12.36 6.03 6.39
CA SER A 235 11.27 6.95 6.08
C SER A 235 11.28 8.25 6.91
N LEU A 236 12.16 8.40 7.91
CA LEU A 236 12.29 9.60 8.77
C LEU A 236 13.26 10.63 8.19
N GLN A 237 13.10 11.91 8.56
CA GLN A 237 13.78 13.06 7.92
C GLN A 237 15.07 13.42 8.67
N GLY A 238 15.88 12.42 9.02
CA GLY A 238 17.04 12.58 9.91
C GLY A 238 16.68 12.74 11.39
N GLU A 239 15.41 12.58 11.76
CA GLU A 239 14.97 12.52 13.16
C GLU A 239 15.29 11.15 13.77
N LYS A 240 15.76 11.12 15.02
CA LYS A 240 16.00 9.87 15.75
C LYS A 240 14.68 9.16 16.04
N LEU A 241 14.69 7.84 15.91
CA LEU A 241 13.52 7.02 16.18
C LEU A 241 13.26 6.99 17.70
N ARG A 242 12.11 7.50 18.12
CA ARG A 242 11.67 7.47 19.52
C ARG A 242 10.39 6.65 19.64
N SER A 243 10.12 6.12 20.82
CA SER A 243 8.87 5.42 21.16
C SER A 243 7.60 6.26 20.96
N SER A 244 7.69 7.60 21.00
CA SER A 244 6.57 8.49 20.72
C SER A 244 6.22 8.59 19.23
N VAL A 245 7.25 8.54 18.37
CA VAL A 245 7.14 8.70 16.92
C VAL A 245 6.75 7.39 16.26
N CYS A 246 7.16 6.25 16.79
CA CYS A 246 6.84 4.94 16.22
C CYS A 246 5.67 4.27 16.94
N THR A 247 4.78 3.63 16.20
CA THR A 247 3.83 2.66 16.76
C THR A 247 3.91 1.37 15.97
N ILE A 248 4.02 0.27 16.71
CA ILE A 248 4.17 -1.07 16.16
C ILE A 248 3.01 -1.93 16.65
N ALA A 249 2.47 -2.74 15.76
CA ALA A 249 1.50 -3.76 16.10
C ALA A 249 1.89 -5.08 15.48
N VAL A 250 1.59 -6.16 16.19
CA VAL A 250 1.97 -7.52 15.81
C VAL A 250 0.72 -8.39 15.84
N VAL A 251 0.62 -9.27 14.85
CA VAL A 251 -0.32 -10.40 14.82
C VAL A 251 0.44 -11.64 14.38
N GLY A 252 0.16 -12.79 14.99
CA GLY A 252 0.79 -14.03 14.57
C GLY A 252 0.19 -15.26 15.20
N VAL A 253 0.75 -16.41 14.83
CA VAL A 253 0.30 -17.71 15.34
C VAL A 253 0.48 -17.76 16.86
N GLY A 254 -0.63 -17.87 17.59
CA GLY A 254 -0.63 -17.91 19.05
C GLY A 254 -0.66 -16.55 19.74
N GLU A 255 -0.67 -15.45 18.99
CA GLU A 255 -0.72 -14.09 19.56
C GLU A 255 -1.77 -13.23 18.83
N PRO A 256 -2.83 -12.78 19.54
CA PRO A 256 -3.83 -11.91 18.93
C PRO A 256 -3.24 -10.56 18.58
N PHE A 257 -3.88 -9.86 17.64
CA PHE A 257 -3.52 -8.51 17.26
C PHE A 257 -3.52 -7.60 18.48
N HIS A 258 -2.34 -7.09 18.80
CA HIS A 258 -2.10 -6.14 19.87
C HIS A 258 -1.09 -5.09 19.40
N ILE A 259 -1.19 -3.92 19.99
CA ILE A 259 -0.29 -2.79 19.75
C ILE A 259 0.76 -2.84 20.86
N LEU A 260 2.04 -2.75 20.51
CA LEU A 260 3.12 -2.78 21.48
C LEU A 260 3.13 -1.52 22.33
N ASP A 261 3.43 -1.68 23.62
CA ASP A 261 3.57 -0.57 24.55
C ASP A 261 4.83 0.25 24.26
N GLN A 262 4.78 1.53 24.62
CA GLN A 262 5.88 2.47 24.34
C GLN A 262 7.19 2.05 25.01
N GLU A 263 7.12 1.42 26.18
CA GLU A 263 8.28 0.91 26.91
C GLU A 263 8.97 -0.23 26.15
N THR A 264 8.19 -1.21 25.67
CA THR A 264 8.71 -2.33 24.86
C THR A 264 9.30 -1.83 23.55
N VAL A 265 8.65 -0.86 22.90
CA VAL A 265 9.17 -0.25 21.68
C VAL A 265 10.49 0.48 21.95
N GLN A 266 10.63 1.17 23.08
CA GLN A 266 11.87 1.83 23.44
C GLN A 266 13.00 0.83 23.71
N GLN A 267 12.73 -0.24 24.46
CA GLN A 267 13.71 -1.32 24.71
C GLN A 267 14.19 -1.96 23.40
N LEU A 268 13.27 -2.18 22.46
CA LEU A 268 13.59 -2.68 21.13
C LEU A 268 14.50 -1.70 20.39
N ILE A 269 14.15 -0.40 20.35
CA ILE A 269 14.97 0.63 19.71
C ILE A 269 16.39 0.68 20.32
N ASP A 270 16.49 0.68 21.65
CA ASP A 270 17.77 0.77 22.37
C ASP A 270 18.66 -0.46 22.07
N THR A 271 18.05 -1.65 22.02
CA THR A 271 18.74 -2.88 21.61
C THR A 271 19.31 -2.78 20.19
N PHE A 272 18.65 -2.04 19.29
CA PHE A 272 19.10 -1.88 17.91
C PHE A 272 20.08 -0.74 17.68
N GLU A 273 20.03 0.34 18.47
CA GLU A 273 21.02 1.42 18.37
C GLU A 273 22.43 0.91 18.72
N ILE A 274 22.54 -0.04 19.66
CA ILE A 274 23.82 -0.68 20.03
C ILE A 274 24.38 -1.54 18.88
N VAL A 275 23.54 -2.27 18.17
CA VAL A 275 23.98 -3.17 17.08
C VAL A 275 24.51 -2.41 15.86
N LYS A 276 24.16 -1.12 15.71
CA LYS A 276 24.59 -0.29 14.58
C LYS A 276 25.95 0.38 14.76
N GLU A 277 26.48 0.45 15.99
CA GLU A 277 27.86 0.89 16.20
C GLU A 277 28.88 -0.20 15.76
N ASP A 278 28.44 -1.45 15.62
CA ASP A 278 29.28 -2.61 15.28
C ASP A 278 29.20 -3.06 13.80
N GLU A 279 28.32 -2.50 12.97
CA GLU A 279 28.37 -2.73 11.51
C GLU A 279 29.28 -1.67 10.86
N PRO A 280 30.49 -2.02 10.39
CA PRO A 280 31.30 -1.07 9.63
C PRO A 280 30.49 -0.58 8.42
N PRO A 281 30.54 0.73 8.09
CA PRO A 281 29.76 1.28 7.00
C PRO A 281 30.05 0.49 5.71
N ALA A 282 28.99 -0.08 5.12
CA ALA A 282 29.07 -0.65 3.80
C ALA A 282 29.74 0.36 2.86
N GLU A 283 30.87 -0.04 2.27
CA GLU A 283 31.61 0.76 1.31
C GLU A 283 30.65 1.32 0.26
N GLU A 284 30.53 2.64 0.24
CA GLU A 284 29.95 3.36 -0.89
C GLU A 284 30.78 3.01 -2.12
N ALA A 285 30.16 2.27 -3.05
CA ALA A 285 30.71 2.08 -4.39
C ALA A 285 30.87 3.46 -5.04
N GLN A 286 32.08 3.99 -5.00
CA GLN A 286 32.47 5.20 -5.72
C GLN A 286 32.45 4.90 -7.23
N PRO A 287 31.94 5.82 -8.08
CA PRO A 287 32.02 5.66 -9.52
C PRO A 287 33.49 5.77 -9.94
N ALA A 288 33.98 4.77 -10.67
CA ALA A 288 35.33 4.76 -11.22
C ALA A 288 35.56 5.97 -12.14
N THR A 289 36.37 6.91 -11.68
CA THR A 289 37.05 7.92 -12.52
C THR A 289 38.14 7.22 -13.32
N GLU A 290 38.01 7.23 -14.64
CA GLU A 290 39.11 6.97 -15.58
C GLU A 290 40.16 8.09 -15.48
N GLN A 291 41.43 7.72 -15.25
CA GLN A 291 42.60 8.50 -15.62
C GLN A 291 43.85 7.59 -15.70
N ASP A 292 44.38 7.48 -16.92
CA ASP A 292 45.77 7.29 -17.42
C ASP A 292 46.87 6.94 -16.39
N ALA A 293 47.82 6.01 -16.59
CA ALA A 293 48.84 5.80 -17.65
C ALA A 293 49.73 4.58 -17.17
N PRO A 294 50.73 3.99 -17.90
CA PRO A 294 51.62 4.62 -18.86
C PRO A 294 52.03 3.82 -20.12
N THR A 295 52.64 4.60 -21.00
CA THR A 295 53.43 4.35 -22.20
C THR A 295 54.40 3.17 -22.10
N ASP A 296 54.41 2.29 -23.11
CA ASP A 296 55.55 1.43 -23.41
C ASP A 296 55.92 1.54 -24.89
N GLN A 297 57.20 1.80 -25.16
CA GLN A 297 57.78 1.96 -26.49
C GLN A 297 58.30 0.60 -26.98
N ALA A 298 57.93 0.17 -28.19
CA ALA A 298 58.89 -0.27 -29.21
C ALA A 298 58.23 -0.81 -30.50
N SER A 299 58.66 -0.19 -31.61
CA SER A 299 58.97 -0.77 -32.92
C SER A 299 57.85 -1.15 -33.91
N GLY A 300 58.00 -0.64 -35.15
CA GLY A 300 57.39 -1.20 -36.35
C GLY A 300 56.95 -0.16 -37.38
N ALA A 301 57.85 0.24 -38.26
CA ALA A 301 57.61 1.12 -39.41
C ALA A 301 56.67 0.48 -40.46
N ASP A 302 55.85 1.26 -41.17
CA ASP A 302 55.86 1.35 -42.64
C ASP A 302 54.97 2.51 -43.17
N GLN A 303 55.25 2.89 -44.41
CA GLN A 303 54.98 4.11 -45.19
C GLN A 303 53.52 4.39 -45.61
N GLY A 304 53.26 5.63 -46.06
CA GLY A 304 52.18 5.89 -47.04
C GLY A 304 51.69 7.33 -47.12
N ALA A 305 51.85 7.98 -48.27
CA ALA A 305 51.70 9.41 -48.51
C ALA A 305 50.30 9.91 -48.96
N ALA A 306 50.10 11.23 -48.78
CA ALA A 306 49.52 12.22 -49.71
C ALA A 306 47.99 12.44 -49.90
N GLY A 307 47.63 13.74 -50.00
CA GLY A 307 46.46 14.32 -50.70
C GLY A 307 45.36 14.85 -49.78
N ASP A 308 45.27 16.14 -49.43
CA ASP A 308 44.96 17.36 -50.20
C ASP A 308 43.47 17.56 -50.59
N GLN A 309 42.94 18.71 -50.17
CA GLN A 309 41.73 19.49 -50.54
C GLN A 309 40.30 18.95 -50.29
N GLY A 310 39.58 19.73 -49.48
CA GLY A 310 38.58 20.65 -50.04
C GLY A 310 37.11 20.25 -49.95
N GLY A 311 36.31 21.15 -49.37
CA GLY A 311 34.88 21.28 -49.72
C GLY A 311 33.88 20.98 -48.60
N SER A 312 33.51 22.00 -47.84
CA SER A 312 32.10 22.21 -47.46
C SER A 312 31.44 23.06 -48.58
N PRO A 313 30.10 23.33 -48.66
CA PRO A 313 28.99 23.02 -47.74
C PRO A 313 27.63 22.61 -48.42
N MET A 314 26.64 22.30 -47.56
CA MET A 314 25.20 22.67 -47.65
C MET A 314 24.19 22.05 -48.66
N GLU A 315 22.94 22.11 -48.16
CA GLU A 315 21.60 21.98 -48.79
C GLU A 315 21.06 20.54 -48.99
N ILE A 316 19.80 20.20 -48.68
CA ILE A 316 18.53 20.97 -48.58
C ILE A 316 17.71 20.45 -47.39
#